data_AF-A0A8T2TWC9-F1
#
_entry.id   AF-A0A8T2TWC9-F1
#
_cell.length_a   1.000
_cell.length_b   1.000
_cell.length_c   1.000
_cell.angle_alpha   90.00
_cell.angle_beta   90.00
_cell.angle_gamma   90.00
#
_symmetry.space_group_name_H-M   'P 1'
#
loop_
_entity.id
_entity.type
_entity.pdbx_description
1 polymer ?
#
loop_
_entity_poly.entity_id
_entity_poly.type
_entity_poly.pdbx_seq_one_letter_code
_entity_poly.pdbx_strand_id
1 'polypeptide(L)'
;MEGNVGQSIDVFLLDEWYYRDTLPCYTRRNFCEKVALPDSQHPKHAWCLDFLKGGKLNHGSCCKKDEDIYYGWCLQSENKAHSSWHSLCDPKSRDFGHFSSILGQHVNVDIFDWDGEPIDSSFCEILGEQQRMWFEESLLGSKALLKLVVSSSVVLGNPLKKSCEDLGDANNSIECPCFGDDWECYKPAQLQFMNTLARSSGCVVLLSGGLEYSDIRVLKPDASNNLKYYGHLNLQYPLYQITASGLTTDLRRNFTCDVLRQDPLHLRDHAECDFLKAPSFGMIEVLWEAGYLKLQIRDGLTGNIKLESKLSFNNCMRPDLSRKSRVR
;
A
#
# COMPACT_ATOMS: atom_id res chain seq x y z
N MET A 1 4.96 -16.99 -30.51
CA MET A 1 6.12 -16.21 -30.03
C MET A 1 6.65 -16.93 -28.81
N GLU A 2 7.66 -17.78 -28.98
CA GLU A 2 8.33 -18.42 -27.85
C GLU A 2 9.29 -17.38 -27.26
N GLY A 3 9.01 -16.90 -26.04
CA GLY A 3 9.91 -16.01 -25.33
C GLY A 3 11.19 -16.75 -24.95
N ASN A 4 12.34 -16.11 -25.12
CA ASN A 4 13.61 -16.69 -24.67
C ASN A 4 13.53 -17.00 -23.17
N VAL A 5 14.03 -18.17 -22.77
CA VAL A 5 14.13 -18.58 -21.36
C VAL A 5 14.87 -17.49 -20.58
N GLY A 6 14.20 -16.88 -19.60
CA GLY A 6 14.73 -15.78 -18.78
C GLY A 6 14.29 -14.37 -19.17
N GLN A 7 13.54 -14.19 -20.27
CA GLN A 7 12.96 -12.92 -20.71
C GLN A 7 11.44 -12.89 -20.49
N SER A 8 10.98 -13.29 -19.31
CA SER A 8 9.56 -13.20 -18.93
C SER A 8 9.32 -12.06 -17.94
N ILE A 9 8.15 -11.44 -18.09
CA ILE A 9 7.61 -10.44 -17.16
C ILE A 9 6.27 -10.97 -16.73
N ASP A 10 6.10 -11.15 -15.42
CA ASP A 10 4.79 -11.52 -14.88
C ASP A 10 4.05 -10.24 -14.47
N VAL A 11 2.77 -10.17 -14.83
CA VAL A 11 1.92 -9.02 -14.55
C VAL A 11 0.80 -9.46 -13.62
N PHE A 12 0.68 -8.79 -12.47
CA PHE A 12 -0.34 -9.03 -11.46
C PHE A 12 -1.28 -7.83 -11.45
N LEU A 13 -2.57 -8.07 -11.68
CA LEU A 13 -3.61 -7.04 -11.66
C LEU A 13 -4.41 -7.19 -10.36
N LEU A 14 -4.35 -6.17 -9.50
CA LEU A 14 -5.06 -6.17 -8.22
C LEU A 14 -6.42 -5.47 -8.38
N ASP A 15 -7.47 -6.08 -7.83
CA ASP A 15 -8.79 -5.48 -7.72
C ASP A 15 -8.98 -4.98 -6.29
N GLU A 16 -8.54 -3.75 -6.08
CA GLU A 16 -8.51 -3.10 -4.78
C GLU A 16 -9.80 -2.34 -4.47
N TRP A 17 -10.80 -2.32 -5.35
CA TRP A 17 -12.03 -1.55 -5.13
C TRP A 17 -13.16 -2.40 -4.57
N TYR A 18 -13.17 -3.71 -4.87
CA TYR A 18 -14.25 -4.60 -4.45
C TYR A 18 -14.30 -4.79 -2.93
N TYR A 19 -13.15 -4.99 -2.28
CA TYR A 19 -13.06 -5.27 -0.84
C TYR A 19 -12.79 -4.03 0.01
N ARG A 20 -12.72 -2.87 -0.64
CA ARG A 20 -12.21 -1.66 -0.05
C ARG A 20 -13.31 -0.65 0.18
N ASP A 21 -13.37 -0.21 1.42
CA ASP A 21 -13.95 1.08 1.72
C ASP A 21 -13.01 2.23 1.30
N THR A 22 -13.55 3.37 0.90
CA THR A 22 -12.70 4.50 0.46
C THR A 22 -11.74 4.99 1.56
N LEU A 23 -12.15 4.97 2.84
CA LEU A 23 -11.30 5.36 3.97
C LEU A 23 -11.32 4.34 5.12
N PRO A 24 -10.29 4.28 5.98
CA PRO A 24 -10.32 3.41 7.16
C PRO A 24 -11.49 3.74 8.07
N CYS A 25 -12.00 2.71 8.74
CA CYS A 25 -13.10 2.84 9.70
C CYS A 25 -12.80 3.88 10.80
N TYR A 26 -11.59 3.86 11.38
CA TYR A 26 -11.23 4.81 12.44
C TYR A 26 -11.24 6.28 11.96
N THR A 27 -10.82 6.54 10.72
CA THR A 27 -10.81 7.90 10.13
C THR A 27 -12.24 8.39 9.94
N ARG A 28 -13.09 7.56 9.32
CA ARG A 28 -14.50 7.89 9.11
C ARG A 28 -15.26 8.01 10.43
N ARG A 29 -14.97 7.16 11.42
CA ARG A 29 -15.53 7.27 12.77
C ARG A 29 -15.13 8.56 13.44
N ASN A 30 -13.84 8.91 13.45
CA ASN A 30 -13.38 10.18 14.03
C ASN A 30 -14.09 11.37 13.39
N PHE A 31 -14.19 11.41 12.06
CA PHE A 31 -14.97 12.44 11.37
C PHE A 31 -16.44 12.44 11.79
N CYS A 32 -17.08 11.26 11.83
CA CYS A 32 -18.47 11.15 12.23
C CYS A 32 -18.70 11.61 13.66
N GLU A 33 -17.96 11.10 14.63
CA GLU A 33 -18.15 11.40 16.05
C GLU A 33 -17.76 12.84 16.41
N LYS A 34 -16.72 13.40 15.77
CA LYS A 34 -16.16 14.71 16.15
C LYS A 34 -16.64 15.88 15.28
N VAL A 35 -17.11 15.61 14.06
CA VAL A 35 -17.49 16.66 13.10
C VAL A 35 -18.96 16.55 12.72
N ALA A 36 -19.39 15.42 12.17
CA ALA A 36 -20.72 15.33 11.55
C ALA A 36 -21.88 15.03 12.53
N LEU A 37 -21.64 14.26 13.60
CA LEU A 37 -22.69 13.91 14.58
C LEU A 37 -22.98 15.00 15.62
N PRO A 38 -22.02 15.84 16.05
CA PRO A 38 -22.31 16.96 16.95
C PRO A 38 -23.29 17.99 16.37
N ASP A 39 -23.33 18.14 15.04
CA ASP A 39 -24.27 19.02 14.34
C ASP A 39 -25.32 18.21 13.55
N SER A 40 -26.58 18.24 14.01
CA SER A 40 -27.71 17.55 13.35
C SER A 40 -28.03 18.07 11.95
N GLN A 41 -27.57 19.28 11.59
CA GLN A 41 -27.76 19.88 10.27
C GLN A 41 -26.57 19.60 9.34
N HIS A 42 -25.51 18.96 9.82
CA HIS A 42 -24.34 18.67 8.99
C HIS A 42 -24.74 17.78 7.80
N PRO A 43 -24.31 18.09 6.55
CA PRO A 43 -24.73 17.35 5.35
C PRO A 43 -24.44 15.84 5.37
N LYS A 44 -23.53 15.41 6.25
CA LYS A 44 -23.12 14.00 6.43
C LYS A 44 -23.69 13.36 7.70
N HIS A 45 -24.54 14.04 8.47
CA HIS A 45 -25.05 13.56 9.76
C HIS A 45 -25.74 12.19 9.64
N ALA A 46 -26.73 12.08 8.74
CA ALA A 46 -27.48 10.84 8.55
C ALA A 46 -26.60 9.68 8.04
N TRP A 47 -25.67 9.95 7.12
CA TRP A 47 -24.71 8.96 6.67
C TRP A 47 -23.81 8.49 7.82
N CYS A 48 -23.36 9.40 8.69
CA CYS A 48 -22.54 9.04 9.85
C CYS A 48 -23.30 8.23 10.91
N LEU A 49 -24.59 8.51 11.10
CA LEU A 49 -25.44 7.69 11.98
C LEU A 49 -25.56 6.27 11.43
N ASP A 50 -25.85 6.10 10.13
CA ASP A 50 -25.95 4.79 9.50
C ASP A 50 -24.60 4.06 9.43
N PHE A 51 -23.52 4.78 9.11
CA PHE A 51 -22.16 4.25 9.05
C PHE A 51 -21.70 3.66 10.39
N LEU A 52 -22.06 4.29 11.52
CA LEU A 52 -21.63 3.85 12.85
C LEU A 52 -22.64 2.94 13.56
N LYS A 53 -23.93 3.09 13.27
CA LYS A 53 -25.02 2.47 14.04
C LYS A 53 -26.09 1.81 13.16
N GLY A 54 -25.93 1.83 11.85
CA GLY A 54 -26.82 1.18 10.88
C GLY A 54 -26.54 -0.31 10.72
N GLY A 55 -27.18 -0.91 9.72
CA GLY A 55 -27.01 -2.32 9.39
C GLY A 55 -27.63 -3.30 10.40
N LYS A 56 -27.47 -4.61 10.12
CA LYS A 56 -27.95 -5.68 11.01
C LYS A 56 -27.20 -5.59 12.34
N LEU A 57 -27.93 -5.66 13.46
CA LEU A 57 -27.41 -5.55 14.84
C LEU A 57 -26.93 -4.16 15.29
N ASN A 58 -27.10 -3.09 14.50
CA ASN A 58 -26.61 -1.73 14.81
C ASN A 58 -25.08 -1.60 14.90
N HIS A 59 -24.33 -2.41 14.14
CA HIS A 59 -22.87 -2.39 14.17
C HIS A 59 -22.26 -1.36 13.19
N GLY A 60 -23.06 -0.80 12.28
CA GLY A 60 -22.59 0.04 11.18
C GLY A 60 -21.84 -0.76 10.11
N SER A 61 -21.29 -0.07 9.10
CA SER A 61 -20.43 -0.65 8.05
C SER A 61 -18.93 -0.48 8.33
N CYS A 62 -18.57 0.07 9.49
CA CYS A 62 -17.21 0.37 9.90
C CYS A 62 -16.44 -0.90 10.31
N CYS A 63 -15.44 -1.33 9.54
CA CYS A 63 -14.52 -2.42 9.94
C CYS A 63 -13.71 -2.04 11.20
N LYS A 64 -14.08 -2.56 12.38
CA LYS A 64 -13.40 -2.23 13.66
C LYS A 64 -12.17 -3.09 13.94
N LYS A 65 -11.89 -4.09 13.11
CA LYS A 65 -10.86 -5.11 13.35
C LYS A 65 -9.46 -4.53 13.54
N ASP A 66 -9.09 -3.52 12.75
CA ASP A 66 -7.80 -2.83 12.95
C ASP A 66 -7.71 -2.17 14.33
N GLU A 67 -8.78 -1.55 14.82
CA GLU A 67 -8.80 -0.90 16.14
C GLU A 67 -8.78 -1.93 17.27
N ASP A 68 -9.66 -2.93 17.19
CA ASP A 68 -9.89 -3.88 18.27
C ASP A 68 -8.72 -4.88 18.36
N ILE A 69 -8.28 -5.43 17.21
CA ILE A 69 -7.24 -6.46 17.13
C ILE A 69 -5.87 -5.81 16.98
N TYR A 70 -5.59 -5.15 15.85
CA TYR A 70 -4.23 -4.75 15.51
C TYR A 70 -3.68 -3.61 16.38
N TYR A 71 -4.48 -2.58 16.64
CA TYR A 71 -4.11 -1.45 17.51
C TYR A 71 -4.55 -1.63 18.97
N GLY A 72 -5.41 -2.62 19.25
CA GLY A 72 -5.88 -2.94 20.59
C GLY A 72 -5.14 -4.13 21.17
N TRP A 73 -5.64 -5.33 20.88
CA TRP A 73 -5.14 -6.60 21.43
C TRP A 73 -3.65 -6.82 21.14
N CYS A 74 -3.19 -6.60 19.90
CA CYS A 74 -1.82 -6.87 19.48
C CYS A 74 -0.77 -5.96 20.14
N LEU A 75 -1.16 -4.77 20.60
CA LEU A 75 -0.25 -3.82 21.27
C LEU A 75 -0.05 -4.12 22.77
N GLN A 76 -0.89 -4.97 23.36
CA GLN A 76 -0.75 -5.36 24.76
C GLN A 76 0.42 -6.35 24.90
N SER A 77 1.33 -6.07 25.85
CA SER A 77 2.58 -6.82 25.98
C SER A 77 2.38 -8.29 26.34
N GLU A 78 1.32 -8.60 27.10
CA GLU A 78 0.95 -9.96 27.49
C GLU A 78 0.51 -10.84 26.31
N ASN A 79 -0.05 -10.24 25.26
CA ASN A 79 -0.56 -10.98 24.11
C ASN A 79 0.53 -11.42 23.14
N LYS A 80 1.75 -10.89 23.24
CA LYS A 80 2.88 -11.29 22.37
C LYS A 80 3.27 -12.76 22.52
N ALA A 81 2.98 -13.37 23.68
CA ALA A 81 3.23 -14.78 23.94
C ALA A 81 2.05 -15.69 23.53
N HIS A 82 0.93 -15.11 23.10
CA HIS A 82 -0.24 -15.87 22.70
C HIS A 82 0.01 -16.64 21.40
N SER A 83 -0.48 -17.88 21.30
CA SER A 83 -0.25 -18.76 20.14
C SER A 83 -0.72 -18.15 18.82
N SER A 84 -1.86 -17.45 18.85
CA SER A 84 -2.45 -16.77 17.69
C SER A 84 -1.83 -15.41 17.37
N TRP A 85 -0.84 -14.93 18.14
CA TRP A 85 -0.29 -13.58 17.91
C TRP A 85 0.33 -13.45 16.52
N HIS A 86 1.04 -14.48 16.05
CA HIS A 86 1.65 -14.44 14.71
C HIS A 86 0.62 -14.35 13.58
N SER A 87 -0.54 -15.00 13.70
CA SER A 87 -1.57 -14.96 12.66
C SER A 87 -2.45 -13.70 12.70
N LEU A 88 -2.50 -13.01 13.85
CA LEU A 88 -3.37 -11.86 14.06
C LEU A 88 -2.64 -10.51 14.07
N CYS A 89 -1.36 -10.51 14.42
CA CYS A 89 -0.62 -9.28 14.76
C CYS A 89 0.67 -9.10 13.99
N ASP A 90 1.25 -10.17 13.45
CA ASP A 90 2.54 -10.13 12.77
C ASP A 90 2.37 -10.06 11.25
N PRO A 91 2.38 -8.87 10.61
CA PRO A 91 2.22 -8.75 9.16
C PRO A 91 3.37 -9.38 8.35
N LYS A 92 4.43 -9.87 9.01
CA LYS A 92 5.51 -10.63 8.37
C LYS A 92 5.25 -12.13 8.34
N SER A 93 4.36 -12.60 9.21
CA SER A 93 4.00 -14.01 9.28
C SER A 93 3.28 -14.42 8.00
N ARG A 94 3.51 -15.67 7.59
CA ARG A 94 2.73 -16.30 6.50
C ARG A 94 1.29 -16.54 6.91
N ASP A 95 1.04 -16.68 8.22
CA ASP A 95 -0.28 -16.99 8.75
C ASP A 95 -1.12 -15.72 8.98
N PHE A 96 -0.55 -14.54 8.72
CA PHE A 96 -1.20 -13.26 9.00
C PHE A 96 -2.45 -13.05 8.14
N GLY A 97 -3.60 -12.83 8.79
CA GLY A 97 -4.88 -12.63 8.10
C GLY A 97 -5.50 -13.88 7.48
N HIS A 98 -4.91 -15.07 7.69
CA HIS A 98 -5.46 -16.34 7.20
C HIS A 98 -6.55 -16.92 8.09
N PHE A 99 -6.83 -16.28 9.24
CA PHE A 99 -7.86 -16.72 10.16
C PHE A 99 -8.85 -15.59 10.43
N SER A 100 -10.13 -15.91 10.32
CA SER A 100 -11.18 -15.05 10.87
C SER A 100 -11.09 -15.07 12.39
N SER A 101 -11.12 -13.88 12.99
CA SER A 101 -11.10 -13.73 14.44
C SER A 101 -12.06 -12.62 14.84
N ILE A 102 -12.76 -12.87 15.93
CA ILE A 102 -13.60 -11.88 16.60
C ILE A 102 -13.08 -11.82 18.03
N LEU A 103 -12.80 -10.61 18.53
CA LEU A 103 -12.51 -10.43 19.94
C LEU A 103 -13.79 -10.65 20.74
N GLY A 104 -13.79 -11.68 21.59
CA GLY A 104 -14.88 -11.89 22.54
C GLY A 104 -14.93 -10.78 23.60
N GLN A 105 -16.06 -10.66 24.31
CA GLN A 105 -16.25 -9.69 25.41
C GLN A 105 -15.22 -9.84 26.57
N HIS A 106 -14.44 -10.92 26.57
CA HIS A 106 -13.47 -11.25 27.62
C HIS A 106 -12.07 -11.51 27.08
N VAL A 107 -11.48 -10.65 26.24
CA VAL A 107 -10.04 -10.67 25.82
C VAL A 107 -9.54 -11.98 25.15
N ASN A 108 -10.33 -13.04 25.17
CA ASN A 108 -10.11 -14.27 24.46
C ASN A 108 -10.42 -14.01 22.99
N VAL A 109 -9.41 -14.24 22.16
CA VAL A 109 -9.61 -14.33 20.72
C VAL A 109 -10.23 -15.69 20.45
N ASP A 110 -11.55 -15.70 20.26
CA ASP A 110 -12.23 -16.88 19.78
C ASP A 110 -11.96 -16.99 18.28
N ILE A 111 -11.12 -17.95 17.91
CA ILE A 111 -10.91 -18.32 16.51
C ILE A 111 -12.15 -19.13 16.10
N PHE A 112 -13.00 -18.52 15.28
CA PHE A 112 -14.16 -19.20 14.73
C PHE A 112 -13.77 -19.82 13.39
N ASP A 113 -13.74 -21.16 13.34
CA ASP A 113 -13.87 -21.91 12.10
C ASP A 113 -15.37 -21.94 11.77
N TRP A 114 -15.82 -21.05 10.88
CA TRP A 114 -17.25 -20.87 10.58
C TRP A 114 -17.59 -21.44 9.20
N ASP A 115 -18.41 -22.49 9.17
CA ASP A 115 -18.73 -23.30 7.99
C ASP A 115 -19.76 -22.68 6.99
N GLY A 116 -19.87 -21.35 6.84
CA GLY A 116 -20.97 -20.84 5.99
C GLY A 116 -21.00 -19.42 5.44
N GLU A 117 -20.11 -18.51 5.85
CA GLU A 117 -20.01 -17.16 5.28
C GLU A 117 -18.53 -16.88 4.94
N PRO A 118 -18.22 -16.10 3.89
CA PRO A 118 -16.84 -15.88 3.46
C PRO A 118 -15.97 -15.40 4.64
N ILE A 119 -14.86 -16.10 4.84
CA ILE A 119 -13.89 -15.91 5.91
C ILE A 119 -13.39 -14.46 5.84
N ASP A 120 -13.69 -13.71 6.90
CA ASP A 120 -13.48 -12.27 6.93
C ASP A 120 -12.16 -12.02 7.71
N SER A 121 -11.13 -11.47 7.04
CA SER A 121 -9.76 -11.30 7.57
C SER A 121 -9.68 -10.66 8.95
N SER A 122 -8.63 -10.94 9.72
CA SER A 122 -8.38 -10.37 11.06
C SER A 122 -8.08 -8.86 11.07
N PHE A 123 -7.96 -8.22 9.91
CA PHE A 123 -7.72 -6.79 9.76
C PHE A 123 -8.60 -6.24 8.61
N CYS A 124 -8.65 -4.93 8.46
CA CYS A 124 -9.39 -4.28 7.38
C CYS A 124 -8.63 -4.44 6.06
N GLU A 125 -9.19 -5.26 5.17
CA GLU A 125 -8.55 -5.66 3.91
C GLU A 125 -8.64 -4.61 2.80
N ILE A 126 -7.71 -4.68 1.85
CA ILE A 126 -7.79 -3.99 0.55
C ILE A 126 -8.09 -5.00 -0.56
N LEU A 127 -7.41 -6.15 -0.55
CA LEU A 127 -7.51 -7.16 -1.61
C LEU A 127 -8.59 -8.21 -1.30
N GLY A 128 -8.96 -8.36 -0.03
CA GLY A 128 -9.71 -9.51 0.44
C GLY A 128 -8.85 -10.77 0.50
N GLU A 129 -9.29 -11.76 1.28
CA GLU A 129 -8.50 -12.97 1.56
C GLU A 129 -8.14 -13.74 0.27
N GLN A 130 -9.12 -14.00 -0.60
CA GLN A 130 -8.92 -14.81 -1.80
C GLN A 130 -7.88 -14.20 -2.75
N GLN A 131 -7.97 -12.89 -3.03
CA GLN A 131 -7.01 -12.22 -3.90
C GLN A 131 -5.64 -12.08 -3.22
N ARG A 132 -5.60 -11.84 -1.90
CA ARG A 132 -4.35 -11.81 -1.13
C ARG A 132 -3.62 -13.15 -1.20
N MET A 133 -4.32 -14.27 -0.99
CA MET A 133 -3.75 -15.62 -1.09
C MET A 133 -3.28 -15.92 -2.50
N TRP A 134 -4.13 -15.68 -3.51
CA TRP A 134 -3.75 -15.85 -4.91
C TRP A 134 -2.51 -15.02 -5.27
N PHE A 135 -2.45 -13.76 -4.82
CA PHE A 135 -1.34 -12.87 -5.08
C PHE A 135 -0.05 -13.37 -4.43
N GLU A 136 -0.10 -13.78 -3.15
CA GLU A 136 1.06 -14.33 -2.45
C GLU A 136 1.58 -15.59 -3.13
N GLU A 137 0.72 -16.56 -3.43
CA GLU A 137 1.11 -17.80 -4.10
C GLU A 137 1.70 -17.54 -5.49
N SER A 138 1.03 -16.70 -6.29
CA SER A 138 1.44 -16.42 -7.66
C SER A 138 2.74 -15.61 -7.72
N LEU A 139 2.90 -14.62 -6.84
CA LEU A 139 4.11 -13.79 -6.77
C LEU A 139 5.33 -14.58 -6.28
N LEU A 140 5.16 -15.42 -5.25
CA LEU A 140 6.24 -16.23 -4.69
C LEU A 140 6.59 -17.42 -5.58
N GLY A 141 5.62 -17.96 -6.32
CA GLY A 141 5.82 -19.01 -7.32
C GLY A 141 6.47 -18.51 -8.62
N SER A 142 6.36 -17.20 -8.92
CA SER A 142 6.91 -16.59 -10.12
C SER A 142 8.44 -16.60 -10.15
N LYS A 143 9.00 -17.11 -11.25
CA LYS A 143 10.43 -17.11 -11.57
C LYS A 143 10.84 -15.96 -12.49
N ALA A 144 9.90 -15.10 -12.89
CA ALA A 144 10.20 -13.95 -13.75
C ALA A 144 11.19 -13.00 -13.05
N LEU A 145 12.15 -12.49 -13.82
CA LEU A 145 13.15 -11.55 -13.31
C LEU A 145 12.52 -10.21 -12.92
N LEU A 146 11.47 -9.83 -13.65
CA LEU A 146 10.70 -8.62 -13.45
C LEU A 146 9.24 -9.00 -13.21
N LYS A 147 8.65 -8.38 -12.19
CA LYS A 147 7.23 -8.53 -11.83
C LYS A 147 6.60 -7.14 -11.84
N LEU A 148 5.52 -6.98 -12.60
CA LEU A 148 4.73 -5.76 -12.61
C LEU A 148 3.48 -6.00 -11.78
N VAL A 149 3.26 -5.16 -10.77
CA VAL A 149 2.09 -5.25 -9.90
C VAL A 149 1.28 -3.98 -10.10
N VAL A 150 0.11 -4.13 -10.72
CA VAL A 150 -0.82 -3.03 -10.96
C VAL A 150 -1.69 -2.86 -9.74
N SER A 151 -1.54 -1.71 -9.10
CA SER A 151 -2.28 -1.26 -7.93
C SER A 151 -3.10 -0.03 -8.33
N SER A 152 -4.35 0.05 -7.88
CA SER A 152 -5.17 1.24 -8.14
C SER A 152 -4.74 2.43 -7.27
N SER A 153 -3.97 2.16 -6.21
CA SER A 153 -3.60 3.12 -5.17
C SER A 153 -2.11 3.17 -4.90
N VAL A 154 -1.68 4.23 -4.22
CA VAL A 154 -0.28 4.38 -3.85
C VAL A 154 0.05 3.43 -2.71
N VAL A 155 1.10 2.62 -2.91
CA VAL A 155 1.63 1.69 -1.91
C VAL A 155 2.76 2.34 -1.12
N LEU A 156 3.70 2.98 -1.81
CA LEU A 156 4.82 3.75 -1.26
C LEU A 156 4.38 5.20 -1.06
N GLY A 157 3.58 5.45 -0.03
CA GLY A 157 3.08 6.79 0.31
C GLY A 157 4.08 7.67 1.04
N ASN A 158 3.62 8.87 1.44
CA ASN A 158 4.36 9.78 2.28
C ASN A 158 3.68 9.82 3.66
N PRO A 159 4.26 9.18 4.69
CA PRO A 159 3.65 9.09 6.01
C PRO A 159 3.90 10.37 6.80
N LEU A 160 3.39 11.49 6.29
CA LEU A 160 3.27 12.74 7.03
C LEU A 160 1.86 12.82 7.60
N LYS A 161 1.77 13.18 8.88
CA LYS A 161 0.52 13.57 9.53
C LYS A 161 -0.03 14.79 8.79
N LYS A 162 -1.21 14.65 8.20
CA LYS A 162 -1.85 15.73 7.44
C LYS A 162 -3.03 16.26 8.24
N SER A 163 -3.29 17.56 8.12
CA SER A 163 -4.54 18.15 8.60
C SER A 163 -5.70 17.58 7.76
N CYS A 164 -6.80 17.17 8.39
CA CYS A 164 -8.02 16.72 7.70
C CYS A 164 -8.76 17.88 6.97
N GLU A 165 -8.13 19.05 6.79
CA GLU A 165 -8.72 20.29 6.26
C GLU A 165 -9.44 20.12 4.90
N ASP A 166 -9.09 19.13 4.08
CA ASP A 166 -9.79 18.81 2.83
C ASP A 166 -11.15 18.09 3.05
N LEU A 167 -11.52 17.71 4.28
CA LEU A 167 -12.80 17.05 4.66
C LEU A 167 -13.84 17.97 5.31
N GLY A 168 -13.59 19.28 5.41
CA GLY A 168 -14.69 20.25 5.49
C GLY A 168 -14.84 21.08 6.76
N ASP A 169 -13.80 21.34 7.55
CA ASP A 169 -13.86 22.47 8.50
C ASP A 169 -12.48 23.05 8.84
N ALA A 170 -12.25 24.31 8.45
CA ALA A 170 -10.96 25.01 8.59
C ALA A 170 -10.57 25.32 10.05
N ASN A 171 -11.46 25.05 11.02
CA ASN A 171 -11.26 25.42 12.43
C ASN A 171 -10.88 24.25 13.34
N ASN A 172 -10.89 23.00 12.85
CA ASN A 172 -10.50 21.84 13.64
C ASN A 172 -9.33 21.11 12.96
N SER A 173 -8.13 21.32 13.48
CA SER A 173 -6.89 20.61 13.09
C SER A 173 -6.92 19.16 13.59
N ILE A 174 -7.90 18.39 13.13
CA ILE A 174 -7.86 16.94 13.28
C ILE A 174 -6.71 16.47 12.38
N GLU A 175 -5.68 15.87 12.99
CA GLU A 175 -4.66 15.17 12.23
C GLU A 175 -5.26 13.85 11.72
N CYS A 176 -5.37 13.74 10.40
CA CYS A 176 -5.67 12.47 9.75
C CYS A 176 -4.33 11.74 9.57
N PRO A 177 -4.19 10.51 10.11
CA PRO A 177 -2.93 9.76 9.99
C PRO A 177 -2.65 9.27 8.56
N CYS A 178 -3.62 9.41 7.65
CA CYS A 178 -3.50 9.13 6.22
C CYS A 178 -4.49 10.02 5.43
N PHE A 179 -4.32 10.17 4.12
CA PHE A 179 -5.23 10.95 3.27
C PHE A 179 -5.67 10.15 2.04
N GLY A 180 -6.97 10.16 1.78
CA GLY A 180 -7.56 9.53 0.61
C GLY A 180 -7.45 8.01 0.59
N ASP A 181 -7.53 7.48 -0.61
CA ASP A 181 -7.64 6.05 -0.86
C ASP A 181 -6.23 5.49 -1.14
N ASP A 182 -5.27 5.67 -0.22
CA ASP A 182 -3.92 5.08 -0.31
C ASP A 182 -3.74 3.87 0.62
N TRP A 183 -2.74 3.03 0.37
CA TRP A 183 -2.45 1.87 1.23
C TRP A 183 -2.01 2.26 2.65
N GLU A 184 -1.44 3.45 2.83
CA GLU A 184 -1.03 3.95 4.16
C GLU A 184 -2.20 4.04 5.15
N CYS A 185 -3.41 4.20 4.63
CA CYS A 185 -4.63 4.19 5.42
C CYS A 185 -4.95 2.81 6.01
N TYR A 186 -4.53 1.73 5.35
CA TYR A 186 -4.79 0.34 5.71
C TYR A 186 -3.49 -0.31 6.18
N LYS A 187 -2.90 0.25 7.24
CA LYS A 187 -1.51 -0.05 7.61
C LYS A 187 -1.22 -1.55 7.78
N PRO A 188 -2.06 -2.36 8.45
CA PRO A 188 -1.81 -3.80 8.57
C PRO A 188 -1.75 -4.49 7.20
N ALA A 189 -2.72 -4.18 6.31
CA ALA A 189 -2.77 -4.69 4.95
C ALA A 189 -1.55 -4.25 4.12
N GLN A 190 -1.15 -2.98 4.21
CA GLN A 190 0.05 -2.46 3.55
C GLN A 190 1.31 -3.18 4.00
N LEU A 191 1.46 -3.39 5.32
CA LEU A 191 2.63 -4.08 5.86
C LEU A 191 2.68 -5.53 5.38
N GLN A 192 1.54 -6.25 5.38
CA GLN A 192 1.47 -7.61 4.85
C GLN A 192 1.86 -7.64 3.37
N PHE A 193 1.24 -6.77 2.57
CA PHE A 193 1.49 -6.68 1.14
C PHE A 193 2.95 -6.39 0.83
N MET A 194 3.54 -5.42 1.51
CA MET A 194 4.96 -5.06 1.38
C MET A 194 5.90 -6.20 1.79
N ASN A 195 5.58 -6.97 2.83
CA ASN A 195 6.36 -8.15 3.19
C ASN A 195 6.23 -9.27 2.14
N THR A 196 5.08 -9.42 1.50
CA THR A 196 4.90 -10.34 0.36
C THR A 196 5.75 -9.91 -0.83
N LEU A 197 5.75 -8.62 -1.19
CA LEU A 197 6.63 -8.07 -2.22
C LEU A 197 8.11 -8.31 -1.91
N ALA A 198 8.52 -8.08 -0.66
CA ALA A 198 9.92 -8.23 -0.22
C ALA A 198 10.44 -9.67 -0.29
N ARG A 199 9.54 -10.67 -0.16
CA ARG A 199 9.85 -12.09 -0.26
C ARG A 199 9.92 -12.60 -1.69
N SER A 200 9.44 -11.83 -2.66
CA SER A 200 9.45 -12.21 -4.07
C SER A 200 10.87 -12.37 -4.61
N SER A 201 11.02 -13.24 -5.60
CA SER A 201 12.24 -13.30 -6.40
C SER A 201 12.24 -12.19 -7.45
N GLY A 202 13.39 -11.67 -7.87
CA GLY A 202 13.42 -10.63 -8.90
C GLY A 202 13.00 -9.24 -8.41
N CYS A 203 13.03 -8.27 -9.32
CA CYS A 203 12.56 -6.93 -9.03
C CYS A 203 11.04 -6.85 -9.18
N VAL A 204 10.42 -6.03 -8.32
CA VAL A 204 9.02 -5.65 -8.43
C VAL A 204 8.93 -4.19 -8.83
N VAL A 205 8.06 -3.90 -9.79
CA VAL A 205 7.64 -2.55 -10.15
C VAL A 205 6.14 -2.44 -9.92
N LEU A 206 5.76 -1.55 -9.01
CA LEU A 206 4.39 -1.18 -8.73
C LEU A 206 3.95 -0.13 -9.76
N LEU A 207 2.83 -0.39 -10.41
CA LEU A 207 2.17 0.54 -11.32
C LEU A 207 0.95 1.09 -10.58
N SER A 208 0.98 2.37 -10.17
CA SER A 208 -0.08 2.97 -9.36
C SER A 208 -0.74 4.17 -10.03
N GLY A 209 -2.02 4.36 -9.70
CA GLY A 209 -2.77 5.59 -9.97
C GLY A 209 -3.08 6.35 -8.68
N GLY A 210 -4.18 7.11 -8.67
CA GLY A 210 -4.75 7.70 -7.46
C GLY A 210 -4.19 9.07 -7.05
N LEU A 211 -3.00 9.44 -7.52
CA LEU A 211 -2.47 10.80 -7.30
C LEU A 211 -2.86 11.77 -8.41
N GLU A 212 -3.02 13.04 -8.05
CA GLU A 212 -3.19 14.16 -9.00
C GLU A 212 -1.85 14.62 -9.61
N TYR A 213 -0.79 13.83 -9.46
CA TYR A 213 0.54 14.07 -10.02
C TYR A 213 1.25 12.74 -10.27
N SER A 214 2.35 12.80 -11.02
CA SER A 214 3.14 11.63 -11.40
C SER A 214 4.54 11.70 -10.80
N ASP A 215 5.04 10.59 -10.27
CA ASP A 215 6.39 10.46 -9.74
C ASP A 215 6.94 9.02 -9.87
N ILE A 216 8.25 8.89 -9.70
CA ILE A 216 8.93 7.59 -9.61
C ILE A 216 9.56 7.48 -8.23
N ARG A 217 9.14 6.48 -7.48
CA ARG A 217 9.65 6.15 -6.16
C ARG A 217 10.39 4.82 -6.20
N VAL A 218 11.37 4.68 -5.31
CA VAL A 218 12.20 3.50 -5.15
C VAL A 218 12.51 3.30 -3.68
N LEU A 219 12.19 2.10 -3.20
CA LEU A 219 12.65 1.62 -1.91
C LEU A 219 13.82 0.66 -2.16
N LYS A 220 15.04 1.14 -1.88
CA LYS A 220 16.29 0.39 -2.10
C LYS A 220 16.61 -0.48 -0.88
N PRO A 221 17.24 -1.67 -1.07
CA PRO A 221 17.85 -2.41 0.03
C PRO A 221 18.79 -1.50 0.81
N ASP A 222 18.82 -1.62 2.14
CA ASP A 222 19.72 -0.91 3.04
C ASP A 222 19.61 0.64 3.04
N ALA A 223 18.51 1.20 2.54
CA ALA A 223 18.29 2.65 2.57
C ALA A 223 18.10 3.16 4.02
N SER A 224 19.17 3.72 4.61
CA SER A 224 19.20 4.21 6.00
C SER A 224 18.12 5.26 6.31
N ASN A 225 17.77 6.09 5.34
CA ASN A 225 16.82 7.19 5.51
C ASN A 225 15.36 6.70 5.67
N ASN A 226 15.07 5.47 5.27
CA ASN A 226 13.73 4.87 5.31
C ASN A 226 13.52 3.91 6.48
N LEU A 227 14.52 3.73 7.34
CA LEU A 227 14.52 2.70 8.38
C LEU A 227 13.33 2.80 9.33
N LYS A 228 12.86 4.01 9.63
CA LYS A 228 11.73 4.23 10.54
C LYS A 228 10.42 3.63 10.00
N TYR A 229 10.17 3.73 8.71
CA TYR A 229 8.88 3.35 8.10
C TYR A 229 8.94 2.00 7.38
N TYR A 230 10.06 1.72 6.73
CA TYR A 230 10.25 0.54 5.89
C TYR A 230 11.44 -0.32 6.32
N GLY A 231 12.21 0.07 7.34
CA GLY A 231 13.41 -0.66 7.77
C GLY A 231 13.15 -2.05 8.33
N HIS A 232 11.88 -2.38 8.62
CA HIS A 232 11.49 -3.72 9.01
C HIS A 232 11.35 -4.68 7.82
N LEU A 233 11.35 -4.17 6.58
CA LEU A 233 11.29 -4.95 5.35
C LEU A 233 12.69 -5.45 4.98
N ASN A 234 12.85 -6.77 4.86
CA ASN A 234 14.11 -7.38 4.41
C ASN A 234 14.13 -7.48 2.88
N LEU A 235 14.24 -6.33 2.20
CA LEU A 235 14.23 -6.26 0.74
C LEU A 235 15.51 -6.84 0.15
N GLN A 236 15.37 -7.91 -0.62
CA GLN A 236 16.49 -8.48 -1.39
C GLN A 236 16.79 -7.65 -2.66
N TYR A 237 15.77 -6.98 -3.19
CA TYR A 237 15.84 -6.22 -4.44
C TYR A 237 15.15 -4.87 -4.27
N PRO A 238 15.51 -3.86 -5.08
CA PRO A 238 14.79 -2.60 -5.10
C PRO A 238 13.33 -2.80 -5.50
N LEU A 239 12.43 -2.12 -4.78
CA LEU A 239 11.01 -2.03 -5.12
C LEU A 239 10.75 -0.65 -5.72
N TYR A 240 10.34 -0.60 -6.97
CA TYR A 240 9.97 0.65 -7.64
C TYR A 240 8.47 0.85 -7.60
N GLN A 241 8.02 2.10 -7.55
CA GLN A 241 6.65 2.50 -7.84
C GLN A 241 6.67 3.62 -8.87
N ILE A 242 5.94 3.43 -9.96
CA ILE A 242 5.65 4.49 -10.92
C ILE A 242 4.19 4.89 -10.74
N THR A 243 3.99 6.15 -10.36
CA THR A 243 2.66 6.75 -10.29
C THR A 243 2.49 7.64 -11.50
N ALA A 244 1.47 7.39 -12.32
CA ALA A 244 1.17 8.21 -13.48
C ALA A 244 -0.29 8.67 -13.48
N SER A 245 -0.50 9.98 -13.59
CA SER A 245 -1.82 10.58 -13.73
C SER A 245 -2.09 10.99 -15.18
N GLY A 246 -2.76 10.10 -15.92
CA GLY A 246 -3.05 10.28 -17.35
C GLY A 246 -4.29 11.12 -17.66
N LEU A 247 -5.18 11.34 -16.70
CA LEU A 247 -6.54 11.85 -16.97
C LEU A 247 -7.01 12.97 -16.04
N THR A 248 -6.34 13.22 -14.92
CA THR A 248 -6.74 14.28 -13.98
C THR A 248 -5.71 15.39 -13.98
N THR A 249 -6.17 16.59 -14.31
CA THR A 249 -5.52 17.82 -13.88
C THR A 249 -6.43 18.41 -12.84
N ASP A 250 -6.00 18.48 -11.58
CA ASP A 250 -6.56 19.52 -10.73
C ASP A 250 -5.99 20.86 -11.21
N LEU A 251 -6.60 21.40 -12.27
CA LEU A 251 -6.28 22.72 -12.83
C LEU A 251 -6.51 23.85 -11.81
N ARG A 252 -7.14 23.55 -10.66
CA ARG A 252 -7.49 24.56 -9.65
C ARG A 252 -6.35 24.83 -8.68
N ARG A 253 -5.36 23.95 -8.55
CA ARG A 253 -4.28 24.10 -7.57
C ARG A 253 -2.93 24.22 -8.29
N ASN A 254 -2.31 25.40 -8.18
CA ASN A 254 -0.94 25.60 -8.63
C ASN A 254 -0.01 24.94 -7.60
N PHE A 255 0.15 23.62 -7.70
CA PHE A 255 0.96 22.87 -6.74
C PHE A 255 2.39 23.40 -6.76
N THR A 256 2.97 23.76 -5.62
CA THR A 256 4.41 23.94 -5.45
C THR A 256 5.01 22.66 -4.85
N CYS A 257 6.32 22.61 -4.60
CA CYS A 257 6.87 21.56 -3.74
C CYS A 257 6.48 21.86 -2.29
N ASP A 258 5.19 21.69 -2.00
CA ASP A 258 4.60 21.93 -0.71
C ASP A 258 4.77 20.71 0.19
N VAL A 259 4.50 20.89 1.49
CA VAL A 259 4.66 19.85 2.52
C VAL A 259 3.93 18.54 2.17
N LEU A 260 2.83 18.63 1.40
CA LEU A 260 2.06 17.47 0.98
C LEU A 260 2.77 16.62 -0.09
N ARG A 261 3.62 17.26 -0.90
CA ARG A 261 4.33 16.64 -2.02
C ARG A 261 5.81 16.53 -1.77
N GLN A 262 6.35 17.05 -0.68
CA GLN A 262 7.70 16.73 -0.21
C GLN A 262 7.88 15.23 -0.05
N ASP A 263 9.10 14.76 -0.27
CA ASP A 263 9.49 13.37 -0.08
C ASP A 263 10.48 13.29 1.08
N PRO A 264 9.97 13.40 2.33
CA PRO A 264 10.81 13.41 3.52
C PRO A 264 11.50 12.06 3.76
N LEU A 265 11.06 11.03 3.04
CA LEU A 265 11.61 9.68 3.09
C LEU A 265 12.70 9.47 2.03
N HIS A 266 12.91 10.43 1.13
CA HIS A 266 13.84 10.29 0.01
C HIS A 266 13.60 9.00 -0.79
N LEU A 267 12.32 8.67 -1.01
CA LEU A 267 11.89 7.56 -1.85
C LEU A 267 11.97 7.91 -3.33
N ARG A 268 11.93 9.17 -3.73
CA ARG A 268 12.09 9.57 -5.13
C ARG A 268 13.51 9.26 -5.57
N ASP A 269 13.62 8.65 -6.74
CA ASP A 269 14.93 8.36 -7.34
C ASP A 269 15.62 9.64 -7.87
N HIS A 270 14.86 10.74 -7.92
CA HIS A 270 15.26 12.07 -8.36
C HIS A 270 15.23 13.08 -7.19
N ALA A 271 15.32 14.39 -7.45
CA ALA A 271 15.26 15.38 -6.38
C ALA A 271 13.92 15.33 -5.65
N GLU A 272 13.90 15.83 -4.41
CA GLU A 272 12.71 15.80 -3.55
C GLU A 272 11.46 16.39 -4.22
N CYS A 273 11.60 17.30 -5.16
CA CYS A 273 10.49 17.97 -5.84
C CYS A 273 10.28 17.53 -7.29
N ASP A 274 10.92 16.44 -7.73
CA ASP A 274 10.84 15.94 -9.10
C ASP A 274 9.57 15.08 -9.29
N PHE A 275 8.46 15.78 -9.52
CA PHE A 275 7.17 15.21 -9.89
C PHE A 275 6.53 16.02 -11.02
N LEU A 276 5.69 15.37 -11.83
CA LEU A 276 4.99 16.00 -12.95
C LEU A 276 3.53 16.26 -12.58
N LYS A 277 3.11 17.52 -12.69
CA LYS A 277 1.74 18.00 -12.36
C LYS A 277 0.77 17.92 -13.52
N ALA A 278 1.29 17.85 -14.74
CA ALA A 278 0.51 17.85 -15.96
C ALA A 278 0.01 16.43 -16.28
N PRO A 279 -1.02 16.29 -17.14
CA PRO A 279 -1.43 14.99 -17.65
C PRO A 279 -0.20 14.28 -18.19
N SER A 280 -0.03 13.02 -17.80
CA SER A 280 1.17 12.26 -18.13
C SER A 280 0.93 10.77 -18.09
N PHE A 281 1.70 10.06 -18.87
CA PHE A 281 1.58 8.61 -19.00
C PHE A 281 2.88 7.95 -18.54
N GLY A 282 2.73 6.89 -17.76
CA GLY A 282 3.84 6.02 -17.39
C GLY A 282 4.18 5.09 -18.54
N MET A 283 5.48 4.87 -18.78
CA MET A 283 5.98 3.92 -19.76
C MET A 283 7.10 3.10 -19.15
N ILE A 284 7.06 1.78 -19.36
CA ILE A 284 8.15 0.87 -19.02
C ILE A 284 8.74 0.37 -20.34
N GLU A 285 9.99 0.72 -20.59
CA GLU A 285 10.75 0.19 -21.73
C GLU A 285 11.73 -0.87 -21.24
N VAL A 286 11.61 -2.08 -21.76
CA VAL A 286 12.43 -3.23 -21.35
C VAL A 286 13.45 -3.53 -22.43
N LEU A 287 14.73 -3.28 -22.13
CA LEU A 287 15.84 -3.41 -23.07
C LEU A 287 16.66 -4.65 -22.72
N TRP A 288 16.14 -5.81 -23.10
CA TRP A 288 16.71 -7.13 -22.78
C TRP A 288 18.19 -7.26 -23.16
N GLU A 289 18.53 -6.91 -24.40
CA GLU A 289 19.91 -6.99 -24.92
C GLU A 289 20.86 -6.05 -24.17
N ALA A 290 20.35 -4.91 -23.71
CA ALA A 290 21.14 -3.91 -22.99
C ALA A 290 21.21 -4.19 -21.47
N GLY A 291 20.42 -5.14 -20.96
CA GLY A 291 20.49 -5.59 -19.57
C GLY A 291 19.80 -4.66 -18.56
N TYR A 292 18.83 -3.84 -19.00
CA TYR A 292 18.11 -2.92 -18.11
C TYR A 292 16.69 -2.60 -18.59
N LEU A 293 15.91 -1.99 -17.72
CA LEU A 293 14.64 -1.35 -18.04
C LEU A 293 14.68 0.14 -17.69
N LYS A 294 13.82 0.91 -18.37
CA LYS A 294 13.58 2.33 -18.11
C LYS A 294 12.15 2.50 -17.61
N LEU A 295 12.02 3.15 -16.47
CA LEU A 295 10.75 3.62 -15.93
C LEU A 295 10.63 5.10 -16.32
N GLN A 296 9.63 5.45 -17.11
CA GLN A 296 9.51 6.79 -17.67
C GLN A 296 8.16 7.39 -17.33
N ILE A 297 8.15 8.68 -17.01
CA ILE A 297 6.94 9.49 -17.04
C ILE A 297 7.07 10.45 -18.22
N ARG A 298 6.10 10.37 -19.12
CA ARG A 298 6.04 11.19 -20.33
C ARG A 298 4.92 12.20 -20.22
N ASP A 299 5.15 13.44 -20.64
CA ASP A 299 4.07 14.41 -20.66
C ASP A 299 3.01 14.03 -21.70
N GLY A 300 1.75 14.24 -21.35
CA GLY A 300 0.61 13.81 -22.17
C GLY A 300 0.38 14.64 -23.42
N LEU A 301 1.04 15.80 -23.58
CA LEU A 301 0.87 16.68 -24.73
C LEU A 301 1.84 16.36 -25.87
N THR A 302 3.11 16.12 -25.54
CA THR A 302 4.19 15.93 -26.50
C THR A 302 4.76 14.53 -26.48
N GLY A 303 4.48 13.74 -25.45
CA GLY A 303 5.06 12.41 -25.26
C GLY A 303 6.55 12.43 -24.89
N ASN A 304 7.12 13.61 -24.60
CA ASN A 304 8.51 13.73 -24.20
C ASN A 304 8.71 13.17 -22.79
N ILE A 305 9.86 12.55 -22.57
CA ILE A 305 10.25 12.02 -21.27
C ILE A 305 10.53 13.20 -20.32
N LYS A 306 9.87 13.22 -19.17
CA LYS A 306 10.04 14.22 -18.12
C LYS A 306 10.77 13.67 -16.91
N LEU A 307 10.51 12.42 -16.56
CA LEU A 307 11.23 11.68 -15.51
C LEU A 307 11.64 10.32 -16.08
N GLU A 308 12.84 9.85 -15.75
CA GLU A 308 13.34 8.55 -16.17
C GLU A 308 14.25 7.94 -15.10
N SER A 309 13.86 6.77 -14.58
CA SER A 309 14.71 5.93 -13.75
C SER A 309 15.16 4.69 -14.53
N LYS A 310 16.41 4.29 -14.33
CA LYS A 310 17.00 3.12 -14.98
C LYS A 310 17.26 2.01 -13.95
N LEU A 311 16.70 0.83 -14.20
CA LEU A 311 16.90 -0.36 -13.37
C LEU A 311 17.65 -1.44 -14.16
N SER A 312 18.86 -1.79 -13.70
CA SER A 312 19.62 -2.89 -14.28
C SER A 312 19.06 -4.24 -13.83
N PHE A 313 18.99 -5.21 -14.74
CA PHE A 313 18.62 -6.59 -14.43
C PHE A 313 19.58 -7.28 -13.46
N ASN A 314 20.84 -6.83 -13.38
CA ASN A 314 21.78 -7.32 -12.38
C ASN A 314 21.30 -7.02 -10.95
N ASN A 315 20.52 -5.95 -10.75
CA ASN A 315 19.93 -5.61 -9.45
C ASN A 315 18.70 -6.47 -9.11
N CYS A 316 18.24 -7.31 -10.05
CA CYS A 316 17.10 -8.20 -9.91
C CYS A 316 17.52 -9.67 -9.81
N MET A 317 18.81 -9.95 -9.96
CA MET A 317 19.37 -11.29 -9.78
C MET A 317 20.06 -11.36 -8.42
N ARG A 318 19.92 -12.47 -7.69
CA ARG A 318 20.70 -12.65 -6.46
C ARG A 318 22.19 -12.51 -6.82
N PRO A 319 22.99 -11.78 -6.04
CA PRO A 319 24.43 -11.88 -6.16
C PRO A 319 24.79 -13.35 -5.94
N ASP A 320 25.39 -13.97 -6.96
CA ASP A 320 25.78 -15.36 -6.91
C ASP A 320 26.84 -15.53 -5.80
N LEU A 321 26.39 -15.96 -4.62
CA LEU A 321 27.24 -16.17 -3.45
C LEU A 321 28.29 -17.27 -3.68
N SER A 322 28.25 -17.98 -4.82
CA SER A 322 29.23 -18.98 -5.22
C SER A 322 30.58 -18.40 -5.71
N ARG A 323 30.70 -17.09 -5.94
CA ARG A 323 31.96 -16.44 -6.37
C ARG A 323 32.85 -15.90 -5.24
N LYS A 324 32.61 -16.27 -3.97
CA LYS A 324 33.49 -15.90 -2.84
C LYS A 324 34.50 -16.97 -2.41
N SER A 325 34.67 -18.07 -3.15
CA SER A 325 35.70 -19.08 -2.87
C SER A 325 36.60 -19.33 -4.07
N ARG A 326 37.34 -18.30 -4.54
CA ARG A 326 38.50 -18.49 -5.43
C ARG A 326 39.34 -17.21 -5.58
N VAL A 327 39.88 -16.70 -4.47
CA VAL A 327 41.11 -15.89 -4.55
C VAL A 327 42.00 -16.23 -3.33
N ARG A 328 43.00 -17.05 -3.65
CA ARG A 328 44.31 -17.33 -3.03
C ARG A 328 44.42 -17.52 -1.53
#